data_AF-A0A061I1X2-F1
#
_entry.id   AF-A0A061I1X2-F1
#
_cell.length_a   1.000
_cell.length_b   1.000
_cell.length_c   1.000
_cell.angle_alpha   90.00
_cell.angle_beta   90.00
_cell.angle_gamma   90.00
#
_symmetry.space_group_name_H-M   'P 1'
#
loop_
_entity.id
_entity.type
_entity.pdbx_description
1 polymer ?
#
loop_
_entity_poly.entity_id
_entity_poly.type
_entity_poly.pdbx_seq_one_letter_code
_entity_poly.pdbx_strand_id
1 'polypeptide(L)'
;THVLVCTFDDSQCSWKTKLSRYSDGNVVISAFVPLSIYYILNKNIKFHVKDKYFEQFNLNNYQCSLAFIFATEEINRNPHLLPNTSLGFELYDIQRSEWDFLREAFLWLTGMGTNIPNYTCRRENKVVALLTGASWVTSARIGRLLNLYKYPQLPRSVCSENCVPGFRKSPQEGKAICCYDCTQCPDNEISNDT
;
A
#
# COMPACT_ATOMS: atom_id res chain seq x y z
N THR A 1 0.34 17.59 12.93
CA THR A 1 1.58 16.77 13.02
C THR A 1 1.66 16.17 14.41
N HIS A 2 1.25 14.91 14.58
CA HIS A 2 1.55 14.15 15.80
C HIS A 2 2.48 13.00 15.40
N VAL A 3 3.76 13.17 15.71
CA VAL A 3 4.77 12.11 15.63
C VAL A 3 4.45 11.12 16.74
N LEU A 4 4.29 9.83 16.39
CA LEU A 4 4.17 8.76 17.37
C LEU A 4 5.50 8.61 18.09
N VAL A 5 5.57 9.08 19.33
CA VAL A 5 6.61 8.75 20.29
C VAL A 5 6.19 7.44 20.94
N CYS A 6 6.97 6.37 20.75
CA CYS A 6 6.80 5.13 21.49
C CYS A 6 7.98 4.96 22.44
N THR A 7 7.70 4.97 23.75
CA THR A 7 8.63 4.55 24.81
C THR A 7 8.51 3.04 25.01
N PHE A 8 9.65 2.38 25.17
CA PHE A 8 9.86 0.93 25.04
C PHE A 8 9.51 0.13 26.31
N ASP A 9 8.54 0.57 27.11
CA ASP A 9 8.21 -0.11 28.36
C ASP A 9 6.72 0.04 28.67
N ASP A 10 5.93 -0.89 28.15
CA ASP A 10 4.99 -1.68 28.95
C ASP A 10 4.16 -2.58 28.03
N SER A 11 3.93 -3.81 28.49
CA SER A 11 3.15 -4.89 27.90
C SER A 11 1.64 -4.57 27.66
N GLN A 12 1.26 -3.29 27.64
CA GLN A 12 -0.11 -2.79 27.49
C GLN A 12 -0.33 -1.87 26.28
N CYS A 13 0.61 -1.78 25.34
CA CYS A 13 0.28 -1.37 23.96
C CYS A 13 -0.48 -2.51 23.27
N SER A 14 -1.72 -2.73 23.69
CA SER A 14 -2.67 -3.53 22.93
C SER A 14 -2.89 -2.80 21.60
N TRP A 15 -2.38 -3.38 20.51
CA TRP A 15 -2.43 -2.88 19.12
C TRP A 15 -3.85 -2.78 18.56
N LYS A 16 -4.74 -2.03 19.21
CA LYS A 16 -5.98 -1.53 18.60
C LYS A 16 -5.65 -0.36 17.68
N THR A 17 -4.72 -0.60 16.76
CA THR A 17 -4.49 0.29 15.62
C THR A 17 -5.83 0.38 14.91
N LYS A 18 -6.38 1.59 14.80
CA LYS A 18 -7.63 1.80 14.05
C LYS A 18 -7.38 1.29 12.63
N LEU A 19 -7.98 0.14 12.29
CA LEU A 19 -7.67 -0.74 11.15
C LEU A 19 -7.76 -0.03 9.79
N SER A 20 -8.37 1.14 9.73
CA SER A 20 -8.48 1.91 8.50
C SER A 20 -8.47 3.41 8.78
N ARG A 21 -7.90 4.16 7.83
CA ARG A 21 -7.74 5.61 7.90
C ARG A 21 -8.37 6.25 6.66
N TYR A 22 -9.08 7.34 6.87
CA TYR A 22 -9.87 7.99 5.83
C TYR A 22 -9.59 9.49 5.81
N SER A 23 -9.58 10.05 4.61
CA SER A 23 -9.55 11.49 4.34
C SER A 23 -10.55 11.79 3.22
N ASP A 24 -11.41 12.79 3.41
CA ASP A 24 -12.37 13.19 2.38
C ASP A 24 -11.69 14.03 1.29
N GLY A 25 -12.30 14.05 0.12
CA GLY A 25 -11.86 14.82 -1.04
C GLY A 25 -12.91 14.79 -2.15
N ASN A 26 -12.75 15.64 -3.16
CA ASN A 26 -13.58 15.61 -4.36
C ASN A 26 -13.31 14.35 -5.18
N VAL A 27 -12.07 13.87 -5.14
CA VAL A 27 -11.60 12.61 -5.72
C VAL A 27 -10.94 11.80 -4.60
N VAL A 28 -11.12 10.49 -4.57
CA VAL A 28 -10.57 9.61 -3.53
C VAL A 28 -9.69 8.54 -4.18
N ILE A 29 -8.58 8.18 -3.53
CA ILE A 29 -7.78 7.00 -3.90
C ILE A 29 -7.73 6.03 -2.73
N SER A 30 -7.91 4.74 -3.00
CA SER A 30 -7.89 3.73 -1.93
C SER A 30 -6.58 2.94 -1.96
N ALA A 31 -6.11 2.47 -0.81
CA ALA A 31 -4.89 1.69 -0.68
C ALA A 31 -5.07 0.55 0.31
N PHE A 32 -4.64 -0.64 -0.10
CA PHE A 32 -4.66 -1.86 0.71
C PHE A 32 -3.25 -2.21 1.13
N VAL A 33 -2.94 -2.01 2.42
CA VAL A 33 -1.59 -2.15 2.95
C VAL A 33 -1.61 -3.09 4.15
N PRO A 34 -1.11 -4.33 4.02
CA PRO A 34 -1.13 -5.29 5.12
C PRO A 34 -0.10 -4.90 6.18
N LEU A 35 -0.52 -4.23 7.25
CA LEU A 35 0.39 -3.79 8.32
C LEU A 35 0.83 -4.97 9.19
N SER A 36 -0.02 -5.97 9.33
CA SER A 36 0.23 -7.16 10.15
C SER A 36 0.15 -8.46 9.34
N ILE A 37 1.08 -9.36 9.62
CA ILE A 37 1.10 -10.73 9.10
C ILE A 37 0.74 -11.67 10.24
N TYR A 38 -0.28 -12.49 10.04
CA TYR A 38 -0.66 -13.51 11.00
C TYR A 38 -0.13 -14.87 10.57
N TYR A 39 0.61 -15.53 11.45
CA TYR A 39 1.07 -16.90 11.23
C TYR A 39 0.24 -17.87 12.05
N ILE A 40 -0.18 -18.96 11.42
CA ILE A 40 -0.76 -20.12 12.12
C ILE A 40 0.42 -20.92 12.69
N LEU A 41 0.59 -20.88 14.01
CA LEU A 41 1.68 -21.56 14.70
C LEU A 41 1.53 -23.09 14.73
N ASN A 42 0.37 -23.65 14.35
CA ASN A 42 0.16 -25.09 14.41
C ASN A 42 -0.75 -25.60 13.28
N LYS A 43 -0.18 -26.32 12.31
CA LYS A 43 -0.94 -27.00 11.23
C LYS A 43 -1.52 -28.36 11.65
N ASN A 44 -1.16 -28.87 12.84
CA ASN A 44 -1.57 -30.19 13.32
C ASN A 44 -2.75 -30.06 14.30
N ILE A 45 -3.88 -30.58 13.87
CA ILE A 45 -5.24 -30.31 14.34
C ILE A 45 -5.59 -31.01 15.66
N LYS A 46 -6.22 -30.27 16.59
CA LYS A 46 -7.44 -30.71 17.28
C LYS A 46 -8.41 -29.53 17.35
N PHE A 47 -9.62 -29.72 16.84
CA PHE A 47 -10.68 -28.74 16.56
C PHE A 47 -11.25 -27.92 17.74
N HIS A 48 -10.53 -27.80 18.86
CA HIS A 48 -11.04 -27.12 20.06
C HIS A 48 -10.06 -26.20 20.78
N VAL A 49 -9.04 -25.70 20.10
CA VAL A 49 -8.16 -24.67 20.65
C VAL A 49 -8.30 -23.43 19.79
N LYS A 50 -8.81 -22.33 20.38
CA LYS A 50 -8.76 -20.98 19.78
C LYS A 50 -7.40 -20.80 19.13
N ASP A 51 -7.40 -20.65 17.80
CA ASP A 51 -6.18 -20.51 17.01
C ASP A 51 -5.23 -19.50 17.65
N LYS A 52 -4.02 -19.95 17.99
CA LYS A 52 -3.00 -19.09 18.58
C LYS A 52 -2.27 -18.41 17.43
N TYR A 53 -2.82 -17.28 16.98
CA TYR A 53 -2.20 -16.46 15.94
C TYR A 53 -1.01 -15.68 16.52
N PHE A 54 0.12 -15.67 15.80
CA PHE A 54 1.19 -14.72 16.06
C PHE A 54 1.06 -13.55 15.08
N GLU A 55 0.89 -12.35 15.60
CA GLU A 55 0.83 -11.11 14.82
C GLU A 55 2.22 -10.50 14.70
N GLN A 56 2.73 -10.40 13.48
CA GLN A 56 3.99 -9.73 13.19
C GLN A 56 3.71 -8.43 12.43
N PHE A 57 4.09 -7.30 13.03
CA PHE A 57 4.03 -5.99 12.40
C PHE A 57 5.08 -5.86 11.29
N ASN A 58 4.69 -5.34 10.14
CA ASN A 58 5.56 -5.11 8.99
C ASN A 58 5.91 -3.63 8.86
N LEU A 59 7.10 -3.27 9.33
CA LEU A 59 7.62 -1.90 9.29
C LEU A 59 7.67 -1.33 7.86
N ASN A 60 8.01 -2.14 6.86
CA ASN A 60 8.07 -1.68 5.47
C ASN A 60 6.69 -1.29 4.93
N ASN A 61 5.65 -2.06 5.30
CA ASN A 61 4.29 -1.73 4.92
C ASN A 61 3.78 -0.51 5.69
N TYR A 62 4.16 -0.34 6.95
CA TYR A 62 3.86 0.89 7.69
C TYR A 62 4.51 2.13 7.05
N GLN A 63 5.76 2.03 6.63
CA GLN A 63 6.41 3.10 5.86
C GLN A 63 5.67 3.41 4.56
N CYS A 64 5.14 2.39 3.86
CA CYS A 64 4.31 2.60 2.67
C CYS A 64 3.02 3.35 3.00
N SER A 65 2.36 3.05 4.12
CA SER A 65 1.18 3.78 4.57
C SER A 65 1.49 5.25 4.89
N LEU A 66 2.63 5.53 5.52
CA LEU A 66 3.07 6.90 5.78
C LEU A 66 3.40 7.65 4.49
N ALA A 67 4.12 7.01 3.57
CA ALA A 67 4.46 7.59 2.26
C ALA A 67 3.20 7.89 1.44
N PHE A 68 2.20 7.01 1.49
CA PHE A 68 0.91 7.22 0.84
C PHE A 68 0.18 8.44 1.40
N ILE A 69 0.05 8.54 2.73
CA ILE A 69 -0.59 9.69 3.38
C ILE A 69 0.16 10.98 3.04
N PHE A 70 1.48 10.98 3.18
CA PHE A 70 2.33 12.12 2.86
C PHE A 70 2.17 12.57 1.40
N ALA A 71 2.16 11.63 0.45
CA ALA A 71 1.98 11.95 -0.98
C ALA A 71 0.63 12.63 -1.24
N THR A 72 -0.45 12.19 -0.59
CA THR A 72 -1.77 12.86 -0.74
C THR A 72 -1.75 14.29 -0.20
N GLU A 73 -1.05 14.54 0.90
CA GLU A 73 -0.90 15.88 1.47
C GLU A 73 -0.09 16.80 0.54
N GLU A 74 1.02 16.31 0.00
CA GLU A 74 1.88 17.08 -0.90
C GLU A 74 1.20 17.38 -2.25
N ILE A 75 0.42 16.43 -2.79
CA ILE A 75 -0.39 16.66 -3.99
C ILE A 75 -1.41 17.78 -3.75
N ASN A 76 -2.14 17.74 -2.63
CA ASN A 76 -3.12 18.77 -2.29
C ASN A 76 -2.50 20.14 -1.99
N ARG A 77 -1.24 20.19 -1.55
CA ARG A 77 -0.50 21.43 -1.30
C ARG A 77 -0.02 22.11 -2.59
N ASN A 78 0.15 21.35 -3.68
CA ASN A 78 0.64 21.89 -4.94
C ASN A 78 -0.53 22.25 -5.88
N PRO A 79 -0.83 23.54 -6.08
CA PRO A 79 -1.97 23.96 -6.91
C PRO A 79 -1.82 23.61 -8.40
N HIS A 80 -0.62 23.23 -8.85
CA HIS A 80 -0.35 22.87 -10.24
C HIS A 80 -0.61 21.39 -10.56
N LEU A 81 -0.70 20.51 -9.57
CA LEU A 81 -0.88 19.07 -9.81
C LEU A 81 -2.35 18.70 -10.03
N LEU A 82 -3.24 19.19 -9.16
CA LEU A 82 -4.67 18.94 -9.21
C LEU A 82 -5.45 20.24 -8.96
N PRO A 83 -5.48 21.16 -9.95
CA PRO A 83 -6.15 22.44 -9.78
C PRO A 83 -7.65 22.24 -9.50
N ASN A 84 -8.18 22.99 -8.53
CA ASN A 84 -9.60 22.94 -8.10
C ASN A 84 -10.09 21.56 -7.63
N THR A 85 -9.18 20.64 -7.29
CA THR A 85 -9.53 19.28 -6.90
C THR A 85 -8.82 18.91 -5.60
N SER A 86 -9.57 18.40 -4.63
CA SER A 86 -9.00 17.81 -3.41
C SER A 86 -8.93 16.29 -3.55
N LEU A 87 -7.77 15.74 -3.24
CA LEU A 87 -7.49 14.31 -3.21
C LEU A 87 -7.66 13.76 -1.79
N GLY A 88 -8.72 13.01 -1.57
CA GLY A 88 -8.95 12.21 -0.37
C GLY A 88 -8.37 10.80 -0.49
N PHE A 89 -8.47 10.01 0.58
CA PHE A 89 -8.02 8.63 0.54
C PHE A 89 -8.75 7.69 1.51
N GLU A 90 -8.73 6.39 1.18
CA GLU A 90 -9.13 5.30 2.07
C GLU A 90 -7.97 4.31 2.22
N LEU A 91 -7.35 4.23 3.39
CA LEU A 91 -6.29 3.29 3.70
C LEU A 91 -6.87 2.15 4.52
N TYR A 92 -6.80 0.92 4.01
CA TYR A 92 -7.24 -0.28 4.70
C TYR A 92 -6.04 -1.14 5.11
N ASP A 93 -5.95 -1.44 6.39
CA ASP A 93 -5.10 -2.51 6.90
C ASP A 93 -5.81 -3.84 6.66
N ILE A 94 -5.27 -4.63 5.74
CA ILE A 94 -5.86 -5.92 5.37
C ILE A 94 -4.95 -7.03 5.84
N GLN A 95 -5.53 -7.97 6.57
CA GLN A 95 -4.83 -9.15 7.06
C GLN A 95 -4.23 -9.95 5.89
N ARG A 96 -2.94 -10.34 5.98
CA ARG A 96 -2.21 -11.05 4.90
C ARG A 96 -2.74 -12.48 4.58
N SER A 97 -3.83 -12.93 5.20
CA SER A 97 -4.49 -14.15 4.75
C SER A 97 -4.92 -13.95 3.28
N GLU A 98 -4.42 -14.81 2.38
CA GLU A 98 -4.63 -14.65 0.93
C GLU A 98 -6.13 -14.62 0.56
N TRP A 99 -6.95 -15.33 1.34
CA TRP A 99 -8.41 -15.38 1.19
C TRP A 99 -9.08 -14.12 1.71
N ASP A 100 -8.63 -13.59 2.84
CA ASP A 100 -9.18 -12.36 3.41
C ASP A 100 -8.88 -11.18 2.49
N PHE A 101 -7.71 -11.12 1.86
CA PHE A 101 -7.37 -10.02 0.96
C PHE A 101 -8.27 -9.95 -0.28
N LEU A 102 -8.60 -11.09 -0.90
CA LEU A 102 -9.56 -11.13 -2.02
C LEU A 102 -11.00 -10.84 -1.56
N ARG A 103 -11.38 -11.34 -0.40
CA ARG A 103 -12.70 -11.10 0.20
C ARG A 103 -12.89 -9.61 0.50
N GLU A 104 -11.94 -8.97 1.18
CA GLU A 104 -12.00 -7.54 1.49
C GLU A 104 -12.02 -6.69 0.22
N ALA A 105 -11.21 -7.04 -0.80
CA ALA A 105 -11.27 -6.37 -2.10
C ALA A 105 -12.65 -6.50 -2.76
N PHE A 106 -13.29 -7.68 -2.66
CA PHE A 106 -14.62 -7.91 -3.20
C PHE A 106 -15.71 -7.14 -2.43
N LEU A 107 -15.67 -7.18 -1.10
CA LEU A 107 -16.59 -6.41 -0.24
C LEU A 107 -16.47 -4.91 -0.53
N TRP A 108 -15.23 -4.43 -0.69
CA TRP A 108 -14.97 -3.04 -1.06
C TRP A 108 -15.51 -2.70 -2.45
N LEU A 109 -15.27 -3.53 -3.47
CA LEU A 109 -15.77 -3.31 -4.84
C LEU A 109 -17.30 -3.29 -4.92
N THR A 110 -17.95 -4.21 -4.21
CA THR A 110 -19.41 -4.37 -4.28
C THR A 110 -20.18 -3.45 -3.33
N GLY A 111 -19.52 -2.91 -2.30
CA GLY A 111 -20.14 -2.08 -1.27
C GLY A 111 -21.07 -2.87 -0.34
N MET A 112 -21.01 -4.20 -0.36
CA MET A 112 -21.92 -5.09 0.35
C MET A 112 -21.16 -5.96 1.35
N GLY A 113 -21.78 -6.27 2.50
CA GLY A 113 -21.23 -7.21 3.49
C GLY A 113 -21.31 -8.69 3.08
N THR A 114 -21.86 -8.97 1.88
CA THR A 114 -22.15 -10.31 1.37
C THR A 114 -21.68 -10.46 -0.08
N ASN A 115 -21.09 -11.61 -0.41
CA ASN A 115 -20.56 -11.87 -1.75
C ASN A 115 -21.68 -12.26 -2.73
N ILE A 116 -22.25 -11.29 -3.47
CA ILE A 116 -23.21 -11.54 -4.56
C ILE A 116 -22.55 -11.22 -5.91
N PRO A 117 -22.21 -12.22 -6.75
CA PRO A 117 -21.68 -11.98 -8.08
C PRO A 117 -22.65 -11.15 -8.95
N ASN A 118 -22.13 -10.25 -9.79
CA ASN A 118 -22.90 -9.43 -10.74
C ASN A 118 -23.93 -8.44 -10.14
N TYR A 119 -23.81 -8.11 -8.85
CA TYR A 119 -24.64 -7.10 -8.20
C TYR A 119 -23.76 -6.03 -7.54
N THR A 120 -24.02 -4.76 -7.85
CA THR A 120 -23.31 -3.60 -7.28
C THR A 120 -24.33 -2.62 -6.72
N CYS A 121 -24.41 -2.51 -5.40
CA CYS A 121 -25.25 -1.54 -4.70
C CYS A 121 -24.34 -0.52 -4.00
N ARG A 122 -23.87 0.49 -4.75
CA ARG A 122 -23.02 1.55 -4.22
C ARG A 122 -23.53 2.90 -4.68
N ARG A 123 -23.62 3.87 -3.76
CA ARG A 123 -23.74 5.29 -4.14
C ARG A 123 -22.49 5.68 -4.95
N GLU A 124 -22.63 6.61 -5.90
CA GLU A 124 -21.50 7.10 -6.71
C GLU A 124 -20.25 7.26 -5.85
N ASN A 125 -19.25 6.44 -6.15
CA ASN A 125 -18.07 6.33 -5.33
C ASN A 125 -17.03 7.28 -5.88
N LYS A 126 -16.52 8.18 -5.03
CA LYS A 126 -15.46 9.12 -5.42
C LYS A 126 -14.11 8.44 -5.68
N VAL A 127 -14.00 7.12 -5.48
CA VAL A 127 -12.73 6.40 -5.63
C VAL A 127 -12.39 6.16 -7.08
N VAL A 128 -11.26 6.70 -7.53
CA VAL A 128 -10.81 6.62 -8.93
C VAL A 128 -9.71 5.59 -9.18
N ALA A 129 -8.98 5.17 -8.14
CA ALA A 129 -7.93 4.18 -8.27
C ALA A 129 -7.72 3.41 -6.95
N LEU A 130 -7.19 2.18 -7.07
CA LEU A 130 -6.81 1.33 -5.95
C LEU A 130 -5.33 0.97 -6.04
N LEU A 131 -4.60 1.24 -4.94
CA LEU A 131 -3.24 0.77 -4.72
C LEU A 131 -3.27 -0.54 -3.95
N THR A 132 -2.96 -1.64 -4.62
CA THR A 132 -2.78 -2.94 -3.97
C THR A 132 -1.33 -3.06 -3.52
N GLY A 133 -1.09 -3.36 -2.24
CA GLY A 133 0.23 -3.31 -1.61
C GLY A 133 1.36 -4.11 -2.29
N ALA A 134 2.54 -4.08 -1.66
CA ALA A 134 3.83 -4.44 -2.26
C ALA A 134 4.02 -5.87 -2.83
N SER A 135 3.12 -6.82 -2.57
CA SER A 135 3.26 -8.22 -3.01
C SER A 135 2.87 -8.39 -4.48
N TRP A 136 3.82 -8.84 -5.30
CA TRP A 136 3.58 -9.19 -6.71
C TRP A 136 2.46 -10.23 -6.86
N VAL A 137 2.53 -11.32 -6.09
CA VAL A 137 1.57 -12.43 -6.15
C VAL A 137 0.15 -11.93 -5.83
N THR A 138 0.03 -11.08 -4.82
CA THR A 138 -1.24 -10.50 -4.40
C THR A 138 -1.79 -9.53 -5.45
N SER A 139 -0.92 -8.66 -5.99
CA SER A 139 -1.28 -7.70 -7.04
C SER A 139 -1.74 -8.40 -8.32
N ALA A 140 -1.03 -9.45 -8.76
CA ALA A 140 -1.38 -10.22 -9.94
C ALA A 140 -2.73 -10.95 -9.81
N ARG A 141 -3.06 -11.42 -8.60
CA ARG A 141 -4.36 -12.07 -8.32
C ARG A 141 -5.51 -11.07 -8.31
N ILE A 142 -5.36 -9.93 -7.64
CA ILE A 142 -6.42 -8.92 -7.57
C ILE A 142 -6.58 -8.13 -8.85
N GLY A 143 -5.52 -7.95 -9.62
CA GLY A 143 -5.62 -7.29 -10.93
C GLY A 143 -6.69 -7.93 -11.81
N ARG A 144 -6.87 -9.26 -11.71
CA ARG A 144 -7.96 -9.97 -12.40
C ARG A 144 -9.34 -9.53 -11.90
N LEU A 145 -9.52 -9.45 -10.59
CA LEU A 145 -10.79 -9.01 -9.99
C LEU A 145 -11.10 -7.54 -10.33
N LEU A 146 -10.13 -6.64 -10.17
CA LEU A 146 -10.31 -5.22 -10.50
C LEU A 146 -10.63 -5.01 -11.98
N ASN A 147 -9.98 -5.76 -12.87
CA ASN A 147 -10.24 -5.70 -14.30
C ASN A 147 -11.67 -6.16 -14.67
N LEU A 148 -12.22 -7.16 -13.97
CA LEU A 148 -13.62 -7.57 -14.14
C LEU A 148 -14.59 -6.43 -13.77
N TYR A 149 -14.28 -5.68 -12.71
CA TYR A 149 -15.10 -4.56 -12.22
C TYR A 149 -14.71 -3.20 -12.82
N LYS A 150 -13.85 -3.17 -13.84
CA LYS A 150 -13.38 -1.96 -14.55
C LYS A 150 -12.70 -0.92 -13.65
N TYR A 151 -12.08 -1.34 -12.55
CA TYR A 151 -11.26 -0.47 -11.71
C TYR A 151 -9.80 -0.48 -12.17
N PRO A 152 -9.17 0.69 -12.38
CA PRO A 152 -7.75 0.75 -12.73
C PRO A 152 -6.90 0.38 -11.51
N GLN A 153 -6.14 -0.71 -11.63
CA GLN A 153 -5.06 -1.04 -10.71
C GLN A 153 -3.82 -0.28 -11.15
N LEU A 154 -3.27 0.57 -10.28
CA LEU A 154 -2.00 1.20 -10.58
C LEU A 154 -0.88 0.19 -10.31
N PRO A 155 0.03 -0.06 -11.27
CA PRO A 155 1.17 -0.92 -11.04
C PRO A 155 2.06 -0.30 -9.97
N ARG A 156 2.80 -1.15 -9.24
CA ARG A 156 3.83 -0.69 -8.31
C ARG A 156 4.82 0.20 -9.08
N SER A 157 5.09 1.40 -8.56
CA SER A 157 6.22 2.20 -9.04
C SER A 157 7.51 1.45 -8.69
N VAL A 158 8.18 0.95 -9.73
CA VAL A 158 9.49 0.29 -9.60
C VAL A 158 10.54 1.34 -9.93
N CYS A 159 11.29 1.76 -8.91
CA CYS A 159 12.49 2.55 -9.11
C CYS A 159 13.62 1.66 -9.64
N SER A 160 14.59 2.26 -10.33
CA SER A 160 15.82 1.56 -10.71
C SER A 160 16.53 1.03 -9.46
N GLU A 161 17.21 -0.11 -9.58
CA GLU A 161 18.06 -0.61 -8.50
C GLU A 161 19.15 0.42 -8.14
N ASN A 162 19.69 0.32 -6.93
CA ASN A 162 20.83 1.16 -6.54
C ASN A 162 22.05 0.83 -7.40
N CYS A 163 22.83 1.86 -7.72
CA CYS A 163 24.06 1.65 -8.47
C CYS A 163 25.14 1.10 -7.55
N VAL A 164 25.96 0.21 -8.09
CA VAL A 164 27.14 -0.30 -7.37
C VAL A 164 28.25 0.76 -7.37
N PRO A 165 29.21 0.69 -6.42
CA PRO A 165 30.35 1.60 -6.40
C PRO A 165 31.08 1.65 -7.75
N GLY A 166 31.51 2.85 -8.14
CA GLY A 166 32.10 3.12 -9.47
C GLY A 166 31.10 3.45 -10.58
N PHE A 167 29.80 3.45 -10.29
CA PHE A 167 28.74 3.90 -11.20
C PHE A 167 27.99 5.10 -10.61
N ARG A 168 27.62 6.05 -11.49
CA ARG A 168 26.78 7.21 -11.18
C ARG A 168 25.39 7.07 -11.79
N LYS A 169 24.40 7.62 -11.10
CA LYS A 169 22.99 7.67 -11.53
C LYS A 169 22.84 8.72 -12.64
N SER A 170 22.42 8.28 -13.83
CA SER A 170 22.07 9.15 -14.96
C SER A 170 20.55 9.23 -15.10
N PRO A 171 19.92 10.41 -14.88
CA PRO A 171 18.47 10.54 -14.97
C PRO A 171 17.94 10.20 -16.36
N GLN A 172 16.82 9.48 -16.43
CA GLN A 172 16.14 9.22 -17.69
C GLN A 172 15.15 10.35 -18.00
N GLU A 173 15.32 10.99 -19.16
CA GLU A 173 14.49 12.12 -19.57
C GLU A 173 13.01 11.71 -19.70
N GLY A 174 12.11 12.51 -19.13
CA GLY A 174 10.67 12.24 -19.12
C GLY A 174 10.19 11.16 -18.14
N LYS A 175 11.06 10.57 -17.32
CA LYS A 175 10.69 9.61 -16.25
C LYS A 175 10.81 10.20 -14.85
N ALA A 176 10.29 9.48 -13.85
CA ALA A 176 10.36 9.87 -12.45
C ALA A 176 11.81 9.89 -11.93
N ILE A 177 12.11 10.73 -10.92
CA ILE A 177 13.46 10.94 -10.36
C ILE A 177 14.16 9.63 -9.95
N CYS A 178 13.39 8.63 -9.53
CA CYS A 178 13.95 7.33 -9.13
C CYS A 178 14.22 6.35 -10.30
N CYS A 179 14.03 6.79 -11.56
CA CYS A 179 14.37 6.04 -12.77
C CYS A 179 15.64 6.63 -13.39
N TYR A 180 16.73 5.90 -13.27
CA TYR A 180 18.04 6.29 -13.75
C TYR A 180 18.80 5.08 -14.30
N ASP A 181 19.78 5.35 -15.15
CA ASP A 181 20.76 4.37 -15.61
C ASP A 181 22.03 4.47 -14.78
N CYS A 182 22.63 3.32 -14.44
CA CYS A 182 23.94 3.28 -13.83
C CYS A 182 25.00 3.40 -14.93
N THR A 183 25.63 4.57 -15.01
CA THR A 183 26.69 4.87 -15.98
C THR A 183 28.04 4.87 -15.27
N GLN A 184 29.09 4.38 -15.91
CA GLN A 184 30.41 4.33 -15.30
C GLN A 184 30.88 5.75 -14.97
N CYS A 185 31.50 5.91 -13.80
CA CYS A 185 32.14 7.17 -13.44
C CYS A 185 33.24 7.50 -14.47
N PRO A 186 33.37 8.77 -14.90
CA PRO A 186 34.53 9.23 -15.65
C PRO A 186 35.84 8.93 -14.93
N ASP A 187 36.94 8.84 -15.69
CA ASP A 187 38.27 8.66 -15.11
C ASP A 187 38.55 9.74 -14.05
N ASN A 188 38.95 9.31 -12.86
CA ASN A 188 39.19 10.10 -11.63
C ASN A 188 37.96 10.52 -10.81
N GLU A 189 36.75 10.04 -11.12
CA GLU A 189 35.57 10.20 -10.27
C GLU A 189 35.24 8.89 -9.52
N ILE A 190 34.88 9.00 -8.24
CA ILE A 190 34.51 7.86 -7.40
C ILE A 190 33.10 8.08 -6.84
N SER A 191 32.20 7.11 -7.07
CA SER A 191 30.90 7.03 -6.41
C SER A 191 31.03 6.11 -5.19
N ASN A 192 31.02 6.70 -3.99
CA ASN A 192 31.13 6.00 -2.71
C ASN A 192 29.76 5.73 -2.04
N ASP A 193 28.68 6.27 -2.58
CA ASP A 193 27.32 6.09 -2.05
C ASP A 193 26.59 4.96 -2.80
N THR A 194 26.03 4.02 -2.04
CA THR A 194 25.09 2.97 -2.48
C THR A 194 23.64 3.45 -2.48
#